data_AF-A0A7X8ARI3-F1
#
_entry.id   AF-A0A7X8ARI3-F1
#
_cell.length_a   1.000
_cell.length_b   1.000
_cell.length_c   1.000
_cell.angle_alpha   90.00
_cell.angle_beta   90.00
_cell.angle_gamma   90.00
#
_symmetry.space_group_name_H-M   'P 1'
#
loop_
_entity.id
_entity.type
_entity.pdbx_description
1 polymer ?
#
loop_
_entity_poly.entity_id
_entity_poly.type
_entity_poly.pdbx_seq_one_letter_code
_entity_poly.pdbx_strand_id
1 'polypeptide(L)'
;MKKLFDLLKKIFKGLDIGLREVSTSRIEKELIETENIFALLTMGAFAGIPSPPTGIILRILPYMQREVYVMIARSKNLDDNLAEIAGIFNID
;
A
#
# COMPACT_ATOMS: atom_id res chain seq x y z
N MET A 1 1.18 31.71 45.37
CA MET A 1 0.17 30.69 44.97
C MET A 1 -0.28 30.81 43.51
N LYS A 2 -0.76 31.97 43.02
CA LYS A 2 -1.20 32.13 41.60
C LYS A 2 -0.15 31.69 40.55
N LYS A 3 1.11 32.11 40.71
CA LYS A 3 2.22 31.71 39.83
C LYS A 3 2.45 30.20 39.75
N LEU A 4 2.23 29.47 40.84
CA LEU A 4 2.39 28.00 40.88
C LEU A 4 1.25 27.32 40.11
N PHE A 5 0.04 27.85 40.21
CA PHE A 5 -1.13 27.37 39.49
C PHE A 5 -1.01 27.62 37.97
N ASP A 6 -0.49 28.77 37.57
CA ASP A 6 -0.23 29.09 36.16
C ASP A 6 0.89 28.21 35.57
N LEU A 7 1.90 27.87 36.36
CA LEU A 7 2.97 26.96 35.96
C LEU A 7 2.44 25.54 35.75
N LEU A 8 1.64 25.03 36.69
CA LEU A 8 0.95 23.74 36.58
C LEU A 8 0.05 23.68 35.36
N LYS A 9 -0.73 24.75 35.10
CA LYS A 9 -1.61 24.85 33.94
C LYS A 9 -0.81 24.82 32.63
N LYS A 10 0.34 25.50 32.57
CA LYS A 10 1.23 25.45 31.40
C LYS A 10 1.83 24.06 31.18
N ILE A 11 2.27 23.39 32.24
CA ILE A 11 2.82 22.03 32.17
C ILE A 11 1.76 21.06 31.66
N PHE A 12 0.54 21.09 32.22
CA PHE A 12 -0.57 20.24 31.77
C PHE A 12 -0.93 20.47 30.30
N LYS A 13 -0.92 21.74 29.87
CA LYS A 13 -1.20 22.09 28.47
C LYS A 13 -0.10 21.59 27.52
N GLY A 14 1.17 21.70 27.92
CA GLY A 14 2.29 21.15 27.15
C GLY A 14 2.27 19.63 27.07
N LEU A 15 1.86 18.97 28.15
CA LEU A 15 1.75 17.52 28.22
C LEU A 15 0.59 16.99 27.36
N ASP A 16 -0.57 17.65 27.36
CA ASP A 16 -1.72 17.31 26.50
C ASP A 16 -1.38 17.44 25.01
N ILE A 17 -0.72 18.53 24.63
CA ILE A 17 -0.28 18.75 23.24
C ILE A 17 0.74 17.67 22.84
N GLY A 18 1.77 17.44 23.65
CA GLY A 18 2.78 16.43 23.35
C GLY A 18 2.22 15.00 23.30
N LEU A 19 1.27 14.65 24.17
CA LEU A 19 0.61 13.35 24.14
C LEU A 19 -0.22 13.17 22.86
N ARG A 20 -0.97 14.17 22.44
CA ARG A 20 -1.74 14.11 21.19
C ARG A 20 -0.82 13.92 19.99
N GLU A 21 0.25 14.71 19.93
CA GLU A 21 1.21 14.71 18.82
C GLU A 21 1.97 13.37 18.74
N VAL A 22 2.39 12.81 19.88
CA VAL A 22 3.06 11.50 19.93
C VAL A 22 2.10 10.35 19.62
N SER A 23 0.83 10.45 20.04
CA SER A 23 -0.13 9.34 19.91
C SER A 23 -0.51 9.05 18.46
N THR A 24 -0.55 10.04 17.57
CA THR A 24 -0.94 9.85 16.17
C THR A 24 0.25 9.83 15.20
N SER A 25 1.39 10.43 15.57
CA SER A 25 2.55 10.58 14.69
C SER A 25 3.01 9.26 14.05
N ARG A 26 2.93 8.14 14.76
CA ARG A 26 3.31 6.84 14.19
C ARG A 26 2.35 6.37 13.10
N ILE A 27 1.05 6.47 13.34
CA ILE A 27 0.01 6.05 12.38
C ILE A 27 0.06 6.96 11.14
N GLU A 28 0.29 8.26 11.33
CA GLU A 28 0.46 9.22 10.24
C GLU A 28 1.64 8.84 9.32
N LYS A 29 2.76 8.41 9.90
CA LYS A 29 3.92 7.93 9.12
C LYS A 29 3.60 6.63 8.37
N GLU A 30 2.95 5.68 9.03
CA GLU A 30 2.55 4.41 8.41
C GLU A 30 1.55 4.65 7.25
N LEU A 31 0.65 5.63 7.38
CA LEU A 31 -0.25 6.06 6.31
C LEU A 31 0.53 6.58 5.09
N ILE A 32 1.46 7.52 5.31
CA ILE A 32 2.28 8.10 4.24
C ILE A 32 3.09 7.02 3.53
N GLU A 33 3.68 6.07 4.27
CA GLU A 33 4.40 4.94 3.68
C GLU A 33 3.47 4.07 2.82
N THR A 34 2.24 3.82 3.28
CA THR A 34 1.25 3.02 2.54
C THR A 34 0.78 3.73 1.26
N GLU A 35 0.52 5.04 1.33
CA GLU A 35 0.16 5.86 0.16
C GLU A 35 1.26 5.85 -0.90
N ASN A 36 2.52 5.93 -0.49
CA ASN A 36 3.66 5.84 -1.39
C ASN A 36 3.77 4.46 -2.06
N ILE A 37 3.56 3.38 -1.30
CA ILE A 37 3.55 2.01 -1.85
C ILE A 37 2.41 1.86 -2.87
N PHE A 38 1.22 2.37 -2.54
CA PHE A 38 0.07 2.32 -3.44
C PHE A 38 0.32 3.10 -4.74
N ALA A 39 0.86 4.31 -4.64
CA ALA A 39 1.24 5.11 -5.80
C ALA A 39 2.28 4.38 -6.67
N LEU A 40 3.24 3.71 -6.05
CA LEU A 40 4.25 2.93 -6.77
C LEU A 40 3.65 1.70 -7.48
N LEU A 41 2.71 0.99 -6.84
CA LEU A 41 2.05 -0.17 -7.43
C LEU A 41 1.11 0.21 -8.59
N THR A 42 0.44 1.37 -8.50
CA THR A 42 -0.56 1.80 -9.49
C THR A 42 0.03 2.66 -10.60
N MET A 43 1.02 3.50 -10.29
CA MET A 43 1.59 4.47 -11.21
C MET A 43 3.06 4.20 -11.57
N GLY A 44 3.76 3.30 -10.88
CA GLY A 44 5.19 3.05 -11.08
C GLY A 44 5.57 2.68 -12.51
N ALA A 45 4.73 1.87 -13.18
CA ALA A 45 4.93 1.50 -14.57
C ALA A 45 4.90 2.70 -15.53
N PHE A 46 4.08 3.72 -15.25
CA PHE A 46 4.02 4.96 -16.06
C PHE A 46 5.21 5.88 -15.79
N ALA A 47 5.82 5.79 -14.60
CA ALA A 47 7.01 6.55 -14.24
C ALA A 47 8.33 5.92 -14.74
N GLY A 48 8.26 4.84 -15.53
CA GLY A 48 9.44 4.12 -16.01
C GLY A 48 10.10 3.25 -14.94
N ILE A 49 9.42 2.99 -13.81
CA ILE A 49 9.85 2.01 -12.81
C ILE A 49 9.26 0.66 -13.23
N PRO A 50 10.06 -0.24 -13.82
CA PRO A 50 9.53 -1.45 -14.47
C PRO A 50 8.92 -2.45 -13.48
N SER A 51 9.31 -2.38 -12.20
CA SER A 51 8.78 -3.23 -11.15
C SER A 51 8.89 -2.55 -9.79
N PRO A 52 7.89 -2.72 -8.91
CA PRO A 52 8.00 -2.31 -7.51
C PRO A 52 9.25 -2.93 -6.85
N PRO A 53 9.91 -2.25 -5.89
CA PRO A 53 11.01 -2.79 -5.11
C PRO A 53 10.70 -4.18 -4.53
N THR A 54 11.67 -5.09 -4.60
CA THR A 54 11.52 -6.50 -4.18
C THR A 54 10.95 -6.68 -2.78
N GLY A 55 11.32 -5.81 -1.83
CA GLY A 55 10.81 -5.86 -0.46
C GLY A 55 9.30 -5.67 -0.36
N ILE A 56 8.70 -4.85 -1.24
CA ILE A 56 7.24 -4.67 -1.30
C ILE A 56 6.60 -5.94 -1.87
N ILE A 57 7.17 -6.48 -2.95
CA ILE A 57 6.66 -7.70 -3.59
C ILE A 57 6.62 -8.86 -2.58
N LEU A 58 7.70 -9.09 -1.82
CA LEU A 58 7.75 -10.18 -0.83
C LEU A 58 6.73 -10.03 0.29
N ARG A 59 6.41 -8.80 0.71
CA ARG A 59 5.39 -8.53 1.73
C ARG A 59 3.97 -8.80 1.25
N ILE A 60 3.71 -8.55 -0.03
CA ILE A 60 2.39 -8.72 -0.65
C ILE A 60 2.18 -10.17 -1.12
N LEU A 61 3.25 -10.86 -1.50
CA LEU A 61 3.22 -12.22 -2.07
C LEU A 61 2.33 -13.23 -1.34
N PRO A 62 2.31 -13.32 0.02
CA PRO A 62 1.44 -14.25 0.73
C PRO A 62 -0.07 -14.01 0.48
N TYR A 63 -0.44 -12.79 0.13
CA TYR A 63 -1.82 -12.39 -0.17
C TYR A 63 -2.19 -12.55 -1.65
N MET A 64 -1.23 -12.90 -2.51
CA MET A 64 -1.42 -13.02 -3.97
C MET A 64 -1.63 -14.45 -4.45
N GLN A 65 -1.91 -15.41 -3.55
CA GLN A 65 -2.00 -16.83 -3.91
C GLN A 65 -2.97 -17.09 -5.08
N ARG A 66 -4.13 -16.44 -5.06
CA ARG A 66 -5.14 -16.58 -6.11
C ARG A 66 -4.63 -16.05 -7.45
N GLU A 67 -4.02 -14.88 -7.44
CA GLU A 67 -3.53 -14.20 -8.64
C GLU A 67 -2.38 -14.99 -9.28
N VAL A 68 -1.48 -15.54 -8.45
CA VAL A 68 -0.42 -16.47 -8.90
C VAL A 68 -1.03 -17.71 -9.55
N TYR A 69 -2.08 -18.30 -8.95
CA TYR A 69 -2.75 -19.45 -9.55
C TYR A 69 -3.39 -19.12 -10.91
N VAL A 70 -4.04 -17.97 -11.03
CA VAL A 70 -4.60 -17.48 -12.30
C VAL A 70 -3.50 -17.29 -13.35
N MET A 71 -2.37 -16.70 -12.98
CA MET A 71 -1.22 -16.54 -13.88
C MET A 71 -0.67 -17.88 -14.36
N ILE A 72 -0.55 -18.86 -13.46
CA ILE A 72 -0.10 -20.22 -13.82
C ILE A 72 -1.11 -20.89 -14.76
N ALA A 73 -2.41 -20.77 -14.48
CA ALA A 73 -3.46 -21.33 -15.33
C ALA A 73 -3.43 -20.72 -16.74
N ARG A 74 -3.32 -19.39 -16.84
CA ARG A 74 -3.16 -18.70 -18.13
C ARG A 74 -1.88 -19.10 -18.86
N SER A 75 -0.78 -19.27 -18.13
CA SER A 75 0.48 -19.71 -18.73
C SER A 75 0.38 -21.09 -19.37
N LYS A 76 -0.46 -21.99 -18.84
CA LYS A 76 -0.67 -23.33 -19.42
C LYS A 76 -1.51 -23.30 -20.70
N ASN A 77 -2.37 -22.31 -20.86
CA ASN A 77 -3.26 -22.15 -22.01
C ASN A 77 -2.72 -21.15 -23.04
N LEU A 78 -1.46 -20.69 -22.91
CA LEU A 78 -0.86 -19.71 -23.83
C LEU A 78 -0.93 -20.16 -25.29
N ASP A 79 -0.84 -21.46 -25.52
CA ASP A 79 -0.87 -22.09 -26.84
C ASP A 79 -2.28 -22.06 -27.49
N ASP A 80 -3.33 -21.87 -26.69
CA ASP A 80 -4.75 -21.92 -27.09
C ASP A 80 -5.41 -20.53 -27.09
N ASN A 81 -4.65 -19.47 -26.75
CA ASN A 81 -5.17 -18.11 -26.64
C ASN A 81 -5.76 -17.58 -27.95
N LEU A 82 -5.23 -17.97 -29.12
CA LEU A 82 -5.79 -17.57 -30.41
C LEU A 82 -7.13 -18.23 -30.68
N ALA A 83 -7.33 -19.49 -30.25
CA ALA A 83 -8.60 -20.18 -30.40
C ALA A 83 -9.64 -19.65 -29.41
N GLU A 84 -9.24 -19.30 -28.17
CA GLU A 84 -10.11 -18.62 -27.20
C GLU A 84 -10.60 -17.27 -27.75
N ILE A 85 -9.69 -16.48 -28.35
CA ILE A 85 -10.03 -15.21 -28.99
C ILE A 85 -10.94 -15.44 -30.22
N ALA A 86 -10.63 -16.39 -31.09
CA ALA A 86 -11.46 -16.71 -32.26
C ALA A 86 -12.88 -17.18 -31.87
N GLY A 87 -13.00 -17.96 -30.79
CA GLY A 87 -14.26 -18.39 -30.22
C GLY A 87 -15.10 -17.24 -29.64
N ILE A 88 -14.47 -16.23 -29.02
CA ILE A 88 -15.16 -15.01 -28.57
C ILE A 88 -15.73 -14.22 -29.76
N PHE A 89 -15.05 -14.24 -30.90
CA PHE A 89 -15.50 -13.55 -32.10
C PHE A 89 -16.45 -14.37 -32.99
N ASN A 90 -16.85 -15.60 -32.59
CA ASN A 90 -17.67 -16.52 -33.40
C ASN A 90 -17.14 -16.67 -34.84
N ILE A 91 -15.81 -16.73 -34.98
CA ILE A 91 -15.19 -16.97 -36.27
C ILE A 91 -15.09 -18.49 -36.42
N ASP A 92 -15.96 -19.06 -37.26
CA ASP A 92 -15.89 -20.47 -37.71
C ASP A 92 -14.69 -20.71 -38.64
#